data_AF-A0A954HSD5-F1
#
_entry.id   AF-A0A954HSD5-F1
#
_cell.length_a   1.000
_cell.length_b   1.000
_cell.length_c   1.000
_cell.angle_alpha   90.00
_cell.angle_beta   90.00
_cell.angle_gamma   90.00
#
_symmetry.space_group_name_H-M   'P 1'
#
loop_
_entity.id
_entity.type
_entity.pdbx_description
1 polymer ?
#
loop_
_entity_poly.entity_id
_entity_poly.type
_entity_poly.pdbx_seq_one_letter_code
_entity_poly.pdbx_strand_id
1 'polypeptide(L)'
;AIPEQLSPEEKQMYVEQRLQEHFDRVMVSSDELFGTPSKRLLKARVLQLLGSSDTGVIQQLQQIRLAGMEQFIRVQVPLAVQARGAPPILAVPLPPLIRGIHDSSTGAAMYWTALCQMDRSEFGAAITTLMNYRRQYPGGTWTYPAMINQALCLLTQDRTDEAVSILKEADTQENPELRRVRLLLSSLQSESE
;
A
#
# COMPACT_ATOMS: atom_id res chain seq x y z
N ALA A 1 23.05 -30.81 0.24
CA ALA A 1 24.06 -31.13 1.27
C ALA A 1 25.35 -30.37 0.93
N ILE A 2 26.07 -29.85 1.93
CA ILE A 2 27.37 -29.20 1.71
C ILE A 2 28.39 -30.34 1.56
N PRO A 3 29.19 -30.41 0.49
CA PRO A 3 30.18 -31.46 0.32
C PRO A 3 31.15 -31.50 1.52
N GLU A 4 31.31 -32.66 2.14
CA GLU A 4 32.09 -32.80 3.38
C GLU A 4 33.58 -32.56 3.17
N GLN A 5 34.04 -32.74 1.93
CA GLN A 5 35.44 -32.65 1.50
C GLN A 5 35.98 -31.23 1.36
N LEU A 6 35.14 -30.20 1.50
CA LEU A 6 35.53 -28.80 1.34
C LEU A 6 36.18 -28.25 2.62
N SER A 7 37.20 -27.40 2.48
CA SER A 7 37.82 -26.67 3.58
C SER A 7 36.81 -25.71 4.25
N PRO A 8 37.07 -25.22 5.47
CA PRO A 8 36.15 -24.29 6.15
C PRO A 8 35.82 -23.04 5.32
N GLU A 9 36.82 -22.47 4.63
CA GLU A 9 36.66 -21.30 3.77
C GLU A 9 35.88 -21.64 2.49
N GLU A 10 36.15 -22.81 1.89
CA GLU A 10 35.42 -23.28 0.70
C GLU A 10 33.96 -23.64 1.02
N LYS A 11 33.68 -24.14 2.23
CA LYS A 11 32.32 -24.37 2.72
C LYS A 11 31.56 -23.06 2.90
N GLN A 12 32.23 -22.00 3.35
CA GLN A 12 31.64 -20.68 3.50
C GLN A 12 31.34 -20.07 2.12
N MET A 13 32.30 -20.11 1.19
CA MET A 13 32.08 -19.69 -0.20
C MET A 13 30.98 -20.50 -0.89
N TYR A 14 30.89 -21.81 -0.64
CA TYR A 14 29.83 -22.66 -1.20
C TYR A 14 28.43 -22.28 -0.67
N VAL A 15 28.33 -21.92 0.61
CA VAL A 15 27.08 -21.46 1.22
C VAL A 15 26.72 -20.07 0.69
N GLU A 16 27.68 -19.16 0.57
CA GLU A 16 27.48 -17.83 0.00
C GLU A 16 27.06 -17.91 -1.48
N GLN A 17 27.69 -18.76 -2.27
CA GLN A 17 27.33 -18.99 -3.68
C GLN A 17 25.91 -19.59 -3.80
N ARG A 18 25.54 -20.53 -2.94
CA ARG A 18 24.17 -21.10 -2.91
C ARG A 18 23.13 -20.09 -2.48
N LEU A 19 23.45 -19.23 -1.52
CA LEU A 19 22.59 -18.13 -1.09
C LEU A 19 22.42 -17.11 -2.20
N GLN A 20 23.51 -16.77 -2.91
CA GLN A 20 23.49 -15.88 -4.06
C GLN A 20 22.68 -16.47 -5.22
N GLU A 21 22.86 -17.75 -5.57
CA GLU A 21 22.05 -18.43 -6.60
C GLU A 21 20.57 -18.52 -6.24
N HIS A 22 20.25 -18.65 -4.95
CA HIS A 22 18.87 -18.68 -4.47
C HIS A 22 18.27 -17.27 -4.49
N PHE A 23 19.04 -16.27 -4.06
CA PHE A 23 18.71 -14.86 -4.16
C PHE A 23 18.48 -14.46 -5.62
N ASP A 24 19.37 -14.84 -6.53
CA ASP A 24 19.26 -14.58 -7.96
C ASP A 24 18.02 -15.26 -8.57
N ARG A 25 17.65 -16.47 -8.12
CA ARG A 25 16.38 -17.11 -8.51
C ARG A 25 15.14 -16.37 -8.00
N VAL A 26 15.17 -15.89 -6.76
CA VAL A 26 14.12 -15.03 -6.19
C VAL A 26 14.05 -13.68 -6.92
N MET A 27 15.19 -13.17 -7.39
CA MET A 27 15.31 -11.99 -8.23
C MET A 27 14.88 -12.25 -9.68
N VAL A 28 14.92 -13.48 -10.20
CA VAL A 28 14.32 -13.82 -11.51
C VAL A 28 12.78 -13.91 -11.39
N SER A 29 12.24 -14.31 -10.23
CA SER A 29 10.83 -14.09 -9.90
C SER A 29 10.56 -12.64 -9.40
N SER A 30 11.50 -11.70 -9.60
CA SER A 30 11.34 -10.31 -9.17
C SER A 30 10.11 -9.63 -9.76
N ASP A 31 9.59 -10.07 -10.91
CA ASP A 31 8.30 -9.57 -11.40
C ASP A 31 7.15 -9.83 -10.41
N GLU A 32 7.23 -10.89 -9.62
CA GLU A 32 6.30 -11.22 -8.54
C GLU A 32 6.49 -10.37 -7.29
N LEU A 33 7.74 -10.06 -6.91
CA LEU A 33 8.06 -9.32 -5.69
C LEU A 33 8.14 -7.78 -5.85
N PHE A 34 8.52 -7.32 -7.04
CA PHE A 34 8.80 -5.92 -7.38
C PHE A 34 7.72 -5.33 -8.29
N GLY A 35 7.01 -6.17 -9.05
CA GLY A 35 6.01 -5.75 -10.03
C GLY A 35 4.57 -6.10 -9.68
N THR A 36 4.29 -7.09 -8.85
CA THR A 36 2.91 -7.61 -8.73
C THR A 36 1.94 -6.70 -7.99
N PRO A 37 2.28 -6.09 -6.83
CA PRO A 37 1.42 -5.10 -6.19
C PRO A 37 1.14 -3.92 -7.14
N SER A 38 2.18 -3.37 -7.77
CA SER A 38 2.06 -2.19 -8.64
C SER A 38 1.39 -2.49 -9.99
N LYS A 39 1.63 -3.64 -10.61
CA LYS A 39 0.94 -4.10 -11.84
C LYS A 39 -0.52 -4.46 -11.55
N ARG A 40 -0.81 -5.14 -10.43
CA ARG A 40 -2.19 -5.40 -10.00
C ARG A 40 -2.90 -4.10 -9.66
N LEU A 41 -2.22 -3.13 -9.05
CA LEU A 41 -2.75 -1.80 -8.76
C LEU A 41 -3.06 -1.04 -10.05
N LEU A 42 -2.15 -1.05 -11.02
CA LEU A 42 -2.37 -0.44 -12.34
C LEU A 42 -3.57 -1.09 -13.05
N LYS A 43 -3.68 -2.43 -13.02
CA LYS A 43 -4.81 -3.16 -13.60
C LYS A 43 -6.13 -2.83 -12.90
N ALA A 44 -6.15 -2.84 -11.56
CA ALA A 44 -7.32 -2.45 -10.77
C ALA A 44 -7.73 -1.01 -11.06
N ARG A 45 -6.77 -0.10 -11.20
CA ARG A 45 -7.00 1.30 -11.56
C ARG A 45 -7.59 1.46 -12.96
N VAL A 46 -7.08 0.71 -13.94
CA VAL A 46 -7.65 0.69 -15.30
C VAL A 46 -9.09 0.19 -15.27
N LEU A 47 -9.38 -0.89 -14.53
CA LEU A 47 -10.74 -1.40 -14.39
C LEU A 47 -11.67 -0.38 -13.72
N GLN A 48 -11.21 0.30 -12.67
CA GLN A 48 -11.99 1.36 -12.01
C GLN A 48 -12.27 2.53 -12.96
N LEU A 49 -11.27 3.00 -13.70
CA LEU A 49 -11.45 4.08 -14.70
C LEU A 49 -12.41 3.68 -15.83
N LEU A 50 -12.52 2.38 -16.12
CA LEU A 50 -13.51 1.82 -17.05
C LEU A 50 -14.88 1.58 -16.40
N GLY A 51 -15.11 2.05 -15.17
CA GLY A 51 -16.38 1.97 -14.45
C GLY A 51 -16.62 0.64 -13.72
N SER A 52 -15.61 -0.22 -13.60
CA SER A 52 -15.70 -1.46 -12.82
C SER A 52 -15.25 -1.20 -11.38
N SER A 53 -16.21 -0.93 -10.50
CA SER A 53 -16.02 -0.76 -9.05
C SER A 53 -16.65 -1.91 -8.27
N ASP A 54 -16.55 -3.14 -8.79
CA ASP A 54 -17.14 -4.30 -8.13
C ASP A 54 -16.39 -4.70 -6.85
N THR A 55 -17.01 -5.58 -6.07
CA THR A 55 -16.38 -6.14 -4.85
C THR A 55 -15.11 -6.92 -5.16
N GLY A 56 -14.94 -7.42 -6.39
CA GLY A 56 -13.73 -8.08 -6.87
C GLY A 56 -12.53 -7.13 -6.92
N VAL A 57 -12.72 -5.91 -7.41
CA VAL A 57 -11.69 -4.86 -7.42
C VAL A 57 -11.29 -4.48 -5.99
N ILE A 58 -12.26 -4.30 -5.08
CA ILE A 58 -11.98 -4.03 -3.66
C ILE A 58 -11.17 -5.17 -3.04
N GLN A 59 -11.55 -6.43 -3.30
CA GLN A 59 -10.81 -7.59 -2.79
C GLN A 59 -9.37 -7.63 -3.35
N GLN A 60 -9.18 -7.31 -4.64
CA GLN A 60 -7.84 -7.23 -5.23
C GLN A 60 -6.99 -6.14 -4.58
N LEU A 61 -7.56 -4.94 -4.33
CA LEU A 61 -6.87 -3.86 -3.63
C LEU A 61 -6.49 -4.25 -2.19
N GLN A 62 -7.35 -4.98 -1.49
CA GLN A 62 -7.02 -5.53 -0.16
C GLN A 62 -5.87 -6.53 -0.21
N GLN A 63 -5.84 -7.41 -1.22
CA GLN A 63 -4.73 -8.37 -1.39
C GLN A 63 -3.41 -7.67 -1.72
N ILE A 64 -3.44 -6.63 -2.56
CA ILE A 64 -2.26 -5.78 -2.83
C ILE A 64 -1.76 -5.15 -1.54
N ARG A 65 -2.67 -4.63 -0.70
CA ARG A 65 -2.35 -4.03 0.58
C ARG A 65 -1.68 -5.03 1.52
N LEU A 66 -2.24 -6.24 1.66
CA LEU A 66 -1.66 -7.28 2.51
C LEU A 66 -0.26 -7.69 2.06
N ALA A 67 -0.07 -7.88 0.75
CA ALA A 67 1.24 -8.21 0.18
C ALA A 67 2.25 -7.08 0.37
N GLY A 68 1.84 -5.82 0.20
CA GLY A 68 2.71 -4.66 0.42
C GLY A 68 3.03 -4.36 1.89
N MET A 69 2.32 -4.97 2.84
CA MET A 69 2.66 -4.87 4.27
C MET A 69 3.75 -5.87 4.70
N GLU A 70 4.14 -6.82 3.83
CA GLU A 70 5.20 -7.77 4.15
C GLU A 70 6.56 -7.06 4.17
N GLN A 71 7.23 -7.08 5.33
CA GLN A 71 8.55 -6.45 5.49
C GLN A 71 9.71 -7.45 5.41
N PHE A 72 9.40 -8.75 5.43
CA PHE A 72 10.37 -9.83 5.49
C PHE A 72 10.01 -10.95 4.52
N ILE A 73 11.01 -11.47 3.83
CA ILE A 73 10.90 -12.72 3.07
C ILE A 73 11.24 -13.87 4.01
N ARG A 74 10.36 -14.86 4.07
CA ARG A 74 10.60 -16.09 4.83
C ARG A 74 11.25 -17.12 3.92
N VAL A 75 12.50 -17.46 4.21
CA VAL A 75 13.28 -18.44 3.45
C VAL A 75 13.41 -19.72 4.25
N GLN A 76 13.04 -20.84 3.65
CA GLN A 76 13.24 -22.15 4.26
C GLN A 76 14.74 -22.47 4.28
N VAL A 77 15.27 -22.71 5.48
CA VAL A 77 16.69 -23.03 5.64
C VAL A 77 16.92 -24.51 5.32
N PRO A 78 17.91 -24.88 4.50
CA PRO A 78 18.21 -26.29 4.22
C PRO A 78 18.58 -27.07 5.49
N LEU A 79 18.15 -28.34 5.59
CA LEU A 79 18.41 -29.23 6.75
C LEU A 79 19.90 -29.30 7.14
N ALA A 80 20.81 -29.26 6.16
CA ALA A 80 22.25 -29.28 6.41
C ALA A 80 22.77 -28.03 7.17
N VAL A 81 22.08 -26.90 7.04
CA VAL A 81 22.38 -25.65 7.74
C VAL A 81 21.64 -25.63 9.09
N GLN A 82 20.44 -26.21 9.17
CA GLN A 82 19.71 -26.39 10.43
C GLN A 82 20.48 -27.28 11.42
N ALA A 83 21.15 -28.34 10.93
CA ALA A 83 22.01 -29.21 11.75
C ALA A 83 23.18 -28.47 12.42
N ARG A 84 23.47 -27.22 12.01
CA ARG A 84 24.48 -26.33 12.60
C ARG A 84 23.87 -25.28 13.54
N GLY A 85 22.61 -25.44 13.93
CA GLY A 85 21.91 -24.56 14.89
C GLY A 85 21.12 -23.41 14.26
N ALA A 86 21.00 -23.34 12.93
CA ALA A 86 20.16 -22.33 12.28
C ALA A 86 18.65 -22.68 12.42
N PRO A 87 17.76 -21.68 12.56
CA PRO A 87 16.32 -21.92 12.61
C PRO A 87 15.81 -22.48 11.27
N PRO A 88 14.68 -23.21 11.25
CA PRO A 88 14.13 -23.80 10.03
C PRO A 88 13.64 -22.76 9.01
N ILE A 89 13.27 -21.56 9.49
CA ILE A 89 12.84 -20.43 8.67
C ILE A 89 13.68 -19.21 9.06
N LEU A 90 14.29 -18.57 8.08
CA LEU A 90 14.99 -17.31 8.24
C LEU A 90 14.11 -16.17 7.69
N ALA A 91 13.92 -15.12 8.49
CA ALA A 91 13.24 -13.90 8.06
C ALA A 91 14.30 -12.90 7.58
N VAL A 92 14.32 -12.63 6.28
CA VAL A 92 15.24 -11.67 5.66
C VAL A 92 14.49 -10.37 5.39
N PRO A 93 14.92 -9.23 5.94
CA PRO A 93 14.24 -7.96 5.71
C PRO A 93 14.33 -7.54 4.24
N LEU A 94 13.25 -7.01 3.69
CA LEU A 94 13.25 -6.47 2.33
C LEU A 94 14.20 -5.26 2.22
N PRO A 95 14.95 -5.10 1.12
CA PRO A 95 15.74 -3.91 0.84
C PRO A 95 14.93 -2.60 0.96
N PRO A 96 15.53 -1.49 1.44
CA PRO A 96 14.83 -0.21 1.66
C PRO A 96 14.06 0.31 0.44
N LEU A 97 14.63 0.17 -0.76
CA LEU A 97 13.99 0.59 -2.00
C LEU A 97 12.67 -0.16 -2.26
N ILE A 98 12.65 -1.48 -2.01
CA ILE A 98 11.46 -2.32 -2.17
C ILE A 98 10.41 -1.94 -1.14
N ARG A 99 10.82 -1.73 0.11
CA ARG A 99 9.92 -1.28 1.17
C ARG A 99 9.24 0.04 0.80
N GLY A 100 9.97 1.01 0.24
CA GLY A 100 9.38 2.27 -0.22
C GLY A 100 8.33 2.08 -1.32
N ILE A 101 8.56 1.17 -2.28
CA ILE A 101 7.59 0.84 -3.33
C ILE A 101 6.35 0.15 -2.73
N HIS A 102 6.57 -0.76 -1.79
CA HIS A 102 5.52 -1.48 -1.08
C HIS A 102 4.66 -0.53 -0.23
N ASP A 103 5.27 0.36 0.54
CA ASP A 103 4.57 1.37 1.34
C ASP A 103 3.73 2.30 0.45
N SER A 104 4.31 2.78 -0.66
CA SER A 104 3.61 3.61 -1.64
C SER A 104 2.42 2.87 -2.27
N SER A 105 2.61 1.61 -2.67
CA SER A 105 1.56 0.78 -3.27
C SER A 105 0.45 0.45 -2.26
N THR A 106 0.81 0.22 -1.00
CA THR A 106 -0.13 -0.08 0.10
C THR A 106 -0.99 1.14 0.41
N GLY A 107 -0.38 2.33 0.53
CA GLY A 107 -1.10 3.58 0.71
C GLY A 107 -2.02 3.90 -0.47
N ALA A 108 -1.53 3.72 -1.71
CA ALA A 108 -2.36 3.90 -2.89
C ALA A 108 -3.55 2.92 -2.91
N ALA A 109 -3.33 1.63 -2.67
CA ALA A 109 -4.40 0.63 -2.65
C ALA A 109 -5.51 0.97 -1.65
N MET A 110 -5.14 1.51 -0.49
CA MET A 110 -6.10 1.96 0.52
C MET A 110 -6.93 3.17 0.05
N TYR A 111 -6.29 4.16 -0.57
CA TYR A 111 -6.99 5.31 -1.14
C TYR A 111 -7.95 4.90 -2.27
N TRP A 112 -7.51 4.04 -3.21
CA TRP A 112 -8.36 3.55 -4.29
C TRP A 112 -9.51 2.67 -3.79
N THR A 113 -9.32 1.95 -2.68
CA THR A 113 -10.41 1.20 -2.03
C THR A 113 -11.52 2.14 -1.60
N ALA A 114 -11.17 3.29 -1.00
CA ALA A 114 -12.16 4.29 -0.63
C ALA A 114 -12.90 4.86 -1.84
N LEU A 115 -12.21 5.11 -2.95
CA LEU A 115 -12.86 5.57 -4.18
C LEU A 115 -13.84 4.53 -4.73
N CYS A 116 -13.49 3.25 -4.73
CA CYS A 116 -14.43 2.19 -5.11
C CYS A 116 -15.65 2.17 -4.18
N GLN A 117 -15.47 2.37 -2.86
CA GLN A 117 -16.57 2.49 -1.91
C GLN A 117 -17.47 3.70 -2.21
N MET A 118 -16.88 4.85 -2.59
CA MET A 118 -17.63 6.03 -3.02
C MET A 118 -18.45 5.77 -4.29
N ASP A 119 -17.85 5.15 -5.31
CA ASP A 119 -18.51 4.81 -6.58
C ASP A 119 -19.71 3.88 -6.35
N ARG A 120 -19.68 3.10 -5.26
CA ARG A 120 -20.76 2.19 -4.82
C ARG A 120 -21.75 2.83 -3.84
N SER A 121 -21.63 4.14 -3.58
CA SER A 121 -22.41 4.86 -2.56
C SER A 121 -22.27 4.32 -1.13
N GLU A 122 -21.19 3.58 -0.84
CA GLU A 122 -20.86 3.06 0.49
C GLU A 122 -20.14 4.13 1.33
N PHE A 123 -20.75 5.33 1.44
CA PHE A 123 -20.09 6.54 1.95
C PHE A 123 -19.55 6.40 3.39
N GLY A 124 -20.24 5.69 4.27
CA GLY A 124 -19.76 5.45 5.64
C GLY A 124 -18.48 4.62 5.69
N ALA A 125 -18.36 3.61 4.81
CA ALA A 125 -17.15 2.81 4.67
C ALA A 125 -16.02 3.65 4.05
N ALA A 126 -16.33 4.44 3.00
CA ALA A 126 -15.37 5.34 2.36
C ALA A 126 -14.77 6.34 3.36
N ILE A 127 -15.60 7.01 4.18
CA ILE A 127 -15.14 7.94 5.23
C ILE A 127 -14.14 7.26 6.16
N THR A 128 -14.48 6.06 6.63
CA THR A 128 -13.62 5.29 7.54
C THR A 128 -12.29 4.92 6.88
N THR A 129 -12.33 4.46 5.63
CA THR A 129 -11.13 4.09 4.87
C THR A 129 -10.22 5.31 4.61
N LEU A 130 -10.79 6.45 4.23
CA LEU A 130 -10.04 7.70 4.00
C LEU A 130 -9.40 8.22 5.29
N MET A 131 -10.15 8.24 6.40
CA MET A 131 -9.60 8.61 7.71
C MET A 131 -8.44 7.71 8.11
N ASN A 132 -8.60 6.38 7.94
CA ASN A 132 -7.54 5.42 8.26
C ASN A 132 -6.31 5.59 7.36
N TYR A 133 -6.50 5.93 6.08
CA TYR A 133 -5.39 6.26 5.18
C TYR A 133 -4.56 7.43 5.72
N ARG A 134 -5.21 8.55 6.08
CA ARG A 134 -4.51 9.73 6.61
C ARG A 134 -3.74 9.43 7.91
N ARG A 135 -4.29 8.55 8.75
CA ARG A 135 -3.65 8.13 10.00
C ARG A 135 -2.41 7.25 9.76
N GLN A 136 -2.47 6.34 8.78
CA GLN A 136 -1.40 5.40 8.49
C GLN A 136 -0.29 5.99 7.60
N TYR A 137 -0.65 6.94 6.73
CA TYR A 137 0.25 7.55 5.76
C TYR A 137 0.20 9.09 5.86
N PRO A 138 0.58 9.67 7.01
CA PRO A 138 0.58 11.13 7.17
C PRO A 138 1.54 11.77 6.16
N GLY A 139 1.05 12.75 5.41
CA GLY A 139 1.83 13.42 4.35
C GLY A 139 2.04 12.56 3.09
N GLY A 140 1.36 11.42 2.98
CA GLY A 140 1.36 10.61 1.76
C GLY A 140 0.75 11.35 0.57
N THR A 141 1.06 10.90 -0.64
CA THR A 141 0.63 11.52 -1.92
C THR A 141 -0.87 11.83 -1.99
N TRP A 142 -1.72 11.02 -1.36
CA TRP A 142 -3.16 11.16 -1.42
C TRP A 142 -3.77 11.84 -0.19
N THR A 143 -2.97 12.48 0.67
CA THR A 143 -3.46 13.07 1.93
C THR A 143 -4.55 14.11 1.68
N TYR A 144 -4.27 15.13 0.86
CA TYR A 144 -5.26 16.18 0.54
C TYR A 144 -6.44 15.67 -0.30
N PRO A 145 -6.23 14.87 -1.37
CA PRO A 145 -7.33 14.23 -2.07
C PRO A 145 -8.22 13.37 -1.15
N ALA A 146 -7.64 12.70 -0.15
CA ALA A 146 -8.39 11.91 0.82
C ALA A 146 -9.25 12.79 1.74
N MET A 147 -8.73 13.94 2.18
CA MET A 147 -9.50 14.93 2.95
C MET A 147 -10.69 15.46 2.15
N ILE A 148 -10.46 15.86 0.90
CA ILE A 148 -11.51 16.40 0.02
C ILE A 148 -12.59 15.34 -0.24
N ASN A 149 -12.19 14.12 -0.60
CA ASN A 149 -13.15 13.04 -0.84
C ASN A 149 -13.91 12.63 0.42
N GLN A 150 -13.28 12.69 1.59
CA GLN A 150 -13.94 12.45 2.87
C GLN A 150 -15.01 13.51 3.13
N ALA A 151 -14.68 14.80 2.90
CA ALA A 151 -15.64 15.89 3.02
C ALA A 151 -16.83 15.70 2.06
N LEU A 152 -16.60 15.31 0.81
CA LEU A 152 -17.68 15.02 -0.15
C LEU A 152 -18.59 13.86 0.32
N CYS A 153 -18.01 12.80 0.88
CA CYS A 153 -18.79 11.71 1.45
C CYS A 153 -19.63 12.18 2.65
N LEU A 154 -19.07 13.03 3.51
CA LEU A 154 -19.76 13.60 4.66
C LEU A 154 -20.94 14.49 4.23
N LEU A 155 -20.75 15.33 3.22
CA LEU A 155 -21.83 16.14 2.64
C LEU A 155 -22.95 15.30 2.07
N THR A 156 -22.63 14.16 1.43
CA THR A 156 -23.64 13.24 0.90
C THR A 156 -24.42 12.53 2.02
N GLN A 157 -23.93 12.56 3.25
CA GLN A 157 -24.59 12.05 4.45
C GLN A 157 -25.19 13.17 5.32
N ASP A 158 -25.33 14.39 4.79
CA ASP A 158 -25.81 15.58 5.51
C ASP A 158 -24.98 15.96 6.76
N ARG A 159 -23.72 15.49 6.83
CA ARG A 159 -22.78 15.76 7.92
C ARG A 159 -21.93 16.99 7.62
N THR A 160 -22.60 18.12 7.41
CA THR A 160 -21.98 19.36 6.90
C THR A 160 -20.91 19.92 7.85
N ASP A 161 -21.15 19.90 9.17
CA ASP A 161 -20.18 20.43 10.14
C ASP A 161 -18.84 19.68 10.10
N GLU A 162 -18.90 18.35 10.01
CA GLU A 162 -17.72 17.51 9.89
C GLU A 162 -17.02 17.72 8.55
N ALA A 163 -17.78 17.86 7.45
CA ALA A 163 -17.21 18.16 6.15
C ALA A 163 -16.45 19.49 6.15
N VAL A 164 -17.03 20.54 6.75
CA VAL A 164 -16.38 21.85 6.90
C VAL A 164 -15.13 21.75 7.76
N SER A 165 -15.15 20.98 8.85
CA SER A 165 -13.96 20.75 9.68
C SER A 165 -12.81 20.16 8.87
N ILE A 166 -13.09 19.11 8.08
CA ILE A 166 -12.08 18.46 7.25
C ILE A 166 -11.57 19.38 6.14
N LEU A 167 -12.45 20.18 5.52
CA LEU A 167 -12.03 21.14 4.50
C LEU A 167 -11.17 22.26 5.07
N LYS A 168 -11.45 22.74 6.30
CA LYS A 168 -10.59 23.70 7.00
C LYS A 168 -9.21 23.11 7.30
N GLU A 169 -9.13 21.85 7.71
CA GLU A 169 -7.83 21.15 7.85
C GLU A 169 -7.05 21.09 6.52
N ALA A 170 -7.75 20.99 5.39
CA ALA A 170 -7.16 20.94 4.06
C ALA A 170 -6.87 22.32 3.44
N ASP A 171 -7.27 23.44 4.06
CA ASP A 171 -7.04 24.80 3.58
C ASP A 171 -5.63 25.29 3.98
N THR A 172 -4.61 24.61 3.47
CA THR A 172 -3.20 24.91 3.71
C THR A 172 -2.48 25.25 2.41
N GLN A 173 -1.40 26.05 2.48
CA GLN A 173 -0.62 26.40 1.29
C GLN A 173 0.09 25.20 0.65
N GLU A 174 0.29 24.13 1.43
CA GLU A 174 0.89 22.88 0.95
C GLU A 174 -0.07 22.04 0.11
N ASN A 175 -1.38 22.33 0.14
CA ASN A 175 -2.38 21.58 -0.60
C ASN A 175 -2.36 21.98 -2.10
N PRO A 176 -2.04 21.05 -3.03
CA PRO A 176 -2.08 21.35 -4.46
C PRO A 176 -3.48 21.69 -4.99
N GLU A 177 -4.54 21.24 -4.30
CA GLU A 177 -5.94 21.51 -4.64
C GLU A 177 -6.56 22.63 -3.78
N LEU A 178 -5.76 23.51 -3.17
CA LEU A 178 -6.21 24.60 -2.29
C LEU A 178 -7.39 25.41 -2.85
N ARG A 179 -7.34 25.74 -4.16
CA ARG A 179 -8.42 26.49 -4.82
C ARG A 179 -9.75 25.75 -4.75
N ARG A 180 -9.74 24.43 -4.91
CA ARG A 180 -10.94 23.59 -4.84
C ARG A 180 -11.51 23.56 -3.42
N VAL A 181 -10.64 23.42 -2.42
CA VAL A 181 -11.05 23.45 -0.99
C VAL A 181 -11.76 24.76 -0.65
N ARG A 182 -11.18 25.90 -1.06
CA ARG A 182 -11.77 27.21 -0.79
C ARG A 182 -13.11 27.43 -1.49
N LEU A 183 -13.24 26.94 -2.73
CA LEU A 183 -14.52 26.98 -3.44
C LEU A 183 -15.60 26.19 -2.68
N LEU A 184 -15.29 24.96 -2.25
CA LEU A 184 -16.21 24.13 -1.47
C LEU A 184 -16.58 24.78 -0.13
N LEU A 185 -15.61 25.37 0.58
CA LEU A 185 -15.89 26.09 1.83
C LEU A 185 -16.81 27.29 1.60
N SER A 186 -16.58 28.06 0.54
CA SER A 186 -17.40 29.24 0.23
C SER A 186 -18.84 28.87 -0.13
N SER A 187 -19.05 27.78 -0.88
CA SER A 187 -20.41 27.33 -1.24
C SER A 187 -21.19 26.87 -0.01
N LEU A 188 -20.56 26.16 0.91
CA LEU A 188 -21.21 25.68 2.14
C LEU A 188 -21.57 26.83 3.09
N GLN A 189 -20.80 27.93 3.08
CA GLN A 189 -21.11 29.12 3.86
C GLN A 189 -22.27 29.91 3.27
N SER A 190 -22.36 30.02 1.93
CA SER A 190 -23.47 30.71 1.28
C SER A 190 -24.82 29.99 1.39
N GLU A 191 -24.84 28.68 1.62
CA GLU A 191 -26.07 27.91 1.84
C GLU A 191 -26.61 28.03 3.28
N SER A 192 -25.83 28.60 4.20
CA SER A 192 -26.19 28.78 5.61
C SER A 192 -26.76 30.17 5.92
N GLU A 193 -26.81 31.08 4.94
CA GLU A 193 -27.40 32.43 5.02
C GLU A 193 -28.79 32.48 4.39
#